data_AF-A0A838FM25-F1
#
_entry.id   AF-A0A838FM25-F1
#
_cell.length_a   1.000
_cell.length_b   1.000
_cell.length_c   1.000
_cell.angle_alpha   90.00
_cell.angle_beta   90.00
_cell.angle_gamma   90.00
#
_symmetry.space_group_name_H-M   'P 1'
#
loop_
_entity.id
_entity.type
_entity.pdbx_description
1 polymer ?
#
loop_
_entity_poly.entity_id
_entity_poly.type
_entity_poly.pdbx_seq_one_letter_code
_entity_poly.pdbx_strand_id
1 'polypeptide(L)'
;AGNLLGEDQSGHVAAVGFDLYLGMLDEAVAALGGDAAEEVPEPVRLDIPVDAYVPGDYVPYEAAKIETHRRVAGAREVADLIVLREELEDRFGPVPAPLDNLIKLQDARIKFGRAGAMAVSFRGDRLAVSPIELDSAGARELRSEVPEAVYESGRSTVAVRVPDDPEERFSRVVAVAEAILRVATEPGVGPATLSPP
;
A
#
# COMPACT_ATOMS: atom_id res chain seq x y z
N ALA A 1 -27.68 -0.03 34.03
CA ALA A 1 -26.32 -0.40 33.59
C ALA A 1 -26.49 -1.32 32.39
N GLY A 2 -26.40 -0.77 31.17
CA GLY A 2 -26.62 -1.49 29.93
C GLY A 2 -25.33 -1.49 29.12
N ASN A 3 -24.86 -2.68 28.79
CA ASN A 3 -23.66 -2.96 28.02
C ASN A 3 -23.76 -2.25 26.65
N LEU A 4 -23.07 -1.12 26.49
CA LEU A 4 -22.95 -0.38 25.24
C LEU A 4 -21.49 -0.50 24.82
N LEU A 5 -21.20 -1.46 23.95
CA LEU A 5 -20.07 -1.51 23.02
C LEU A 5 -20.14 -2.91 22.40
N GLY A 6 -20.84 -2.98 21.27
CA GLY A 6 -20.93 -4.19 20.46
C GLY A 6 -19.54 -4.58 19.96
N GLU A 7 -19.25 -5.87 20.04
CA GLU A 7 -17.94 -6.48 19.78
C GLU A 7 -17.46 -6.21 18.34
N ASP A 8 -18.35 -5.89 17.41
CA ASP A 8 -18.09 -5.71 15.97
C ASP A 8 -17.45 -4.38 15.56
N GLN A 9 -17.37 -3.36 16.44
CA GLN A 9 -16.73 -2.07 16.11
C GLN A 9 -15.40 -1.82 16.82
N SER A 10 -14.99 -2.74 17.69
CA SER A 10 -13.73 -2.63 18.44
C SER A 10 -12.49 -2.76 17.53
N GLY A 11 -12.57 -3.58 16.47
CA GLY A 11 -11.47 -3.78 15.51
C GLY A 11 -11.13 -2.54 14.67
N HIS A 12 -12.15 -1.79 14.23
CA HIS A 12 -11.96 -0.60 13.40
C HIS A 12 -11.39 0.59 14.20
N VAL A 13 -11.79 0.72 15.47
CA VAL A 13 -11.25 1.75 16.37
C VAL A 13 -9.84 1.41 16.85
N ALA A 14 -9.51 0.13 17.02
CA ALA A 14 -8.17 -0.33 17.34
C ALA A 14 -7.16 -0.05 16.22
N ALA A 15 -7.57 -0.20 14.94
CA ALA A 15 -6.73 0.12 13.78
C ALA A 15 -6.35 1.61 13.72
N VAL A 16 -7.32 2.51 13.91
CA VAL A 16 -7.07 3.97 13.90
C VAL A 16 -6.25 4.43 15.11
N GLY A 17 -6.47 3.83 16.28
CA GLY A 17 -5.70 4.15 17.49
C GLY A 17 -4.24 3.68 17.43
N PHE A 18 -3.98 2.57 16.73
CA PHE A 18 -2.64 2.03 16.57
C PHE A 18 -1.82 2.79 15.51
N ASP A 19 -2.44 3.22 14.41
CA ASP A 19 -1.77 4.09 13.42
C ASP A 19 -1.33 5.43 14.03
N LEU A 20 -2.15 6.01 14.92
CA LEU A 20 -1.78 7.21 15.68
C LEU A 20 -0.61 6.93 16.64
N TYR A 21 -0.62 5.77 17.32
CA TYR A 21 0.48 5.36 18.21
C TYR A 21 1.79 5.13 17.46
N LEU A 22 1.74 4.51 16.27
CA LEU A 22 2.90 4.35 15.40
C LEU A 22 3.44 5.69 14.90
N GLY A 23 2.57 6.62 14.48
CA GLY A 23 2.98 7.97 14.11
C GLY A 23 3.71 8.70 15.23
N MET A 24 3.21 8.59 16.47
CA MET A 24 3.87 9.16 17.66
C MET A 24 5.19 8.46 18.01
N LEU A 25 5.30 7.15 17.77
CA LEU A 25 6.52 6.39 18.00
C LEU A 25 7.59 6.72 16.96
N ASP A 26 7.21 6.86 15.70
CA ASP A 26 8.10 7.25 14.60
C ASP A 26 8.61 8.69 14.78
N GLU A 27 7.74 9.63 15.20
CA GLU A 27 8.17 10.98 15.61
C GLU A 27 9.18 10.93 16.77
N ALA A 28 8.93 10.10 17.79
CA ALA A 28 9.82 9.98 18.94
C ALA A 28 11.17 9.35 18.58
N VAL A 29 11.20 8.39 17.64
CA VAL A 29 12.42 7.76 17.14
C VAL A 29 13.20 8.70 16.24
N ALA A 30 12.51 9.46 15.37
CA ALA A 30 13.11 10.49 14.52
C ALA A 30 13.73 11.62 15.35
N ALA A 31 13.09 12.01 16.46
CA ALA A 31 13.62 13.02 17.39
C ALA A 31 14.89 12.57 18.15
N LEU A 32 15.20 11.26 18.16
CA LEU A 32 16.39 10.70 18.80
C LEU A 32 17.55 10.44 17.82
N GLY A 33 17.28 10.44 16.50
CA GLY A 33 18.29 10.27 15.44
C GLY A 33 18.78 11.62 14.92
N GLY A 34 19.93 12.09 15.39
CA GLY A 34 20.50 13.38 15.00
C GLY A 34 20.84 13.52 13.51
N ASP A 35 20.57 14.71 12.97
CA ASP A 35 21.16 15.40 11.81
C ASP A 35 21.79 14.54 10.69
N ALA A 36 20.97 13.71 10.07
CA ALA A 36 21.05 13.33 8.64
C ALA A 36 19.76 12.60 8.24
N ALA A 37 18.61 13.23 8.48
CA ALA A 37 17.39 12.74 7.87
C ALA A 37 17.48 13.04 6.38
N GLU A 38 17.94 12.08 5.57
CA GLU A 38 17.42 11.96 4.21
C GLU A 38 15.91 12.13 4.34
N GLU A 39 15.32 13.08 3.59
CA GLU A 39 13.88 13.31 3.58
C GLU A 39 13.18 11.97 3.31
N VAL A 40 12.76 11.29 4.37
CA VAL A 40 12.08 10.01 4.27
C VAL A 40 10.75 10.33 3.59
N PRO A 41 10.49 9.80 2.38
CA PRO A 41 9.24 10.09 1.70
C PRO A 41 8.08 9.67 2.60
N GLU A 42 7.10 10.56 2.80
CA GLU A 42 5.92 10.22 3.57
C GLU A 42 5.21 9.01 2.94
N PRO A 43 4.72 8.05 3.74
CA PRO A 43 4.02 6.90 3.22
C PRO A 43 2.74 7.33 2.46
N VAL A 44 2.48 6.68 1.34
CA VAL A 44 1.29 6.95 0.51
C VAL A 44 0.02 6.80 1.34
N ARG A 45 -0.82 7.83 1.29
CA ARG A 45 -2.14 7.80 1.94
C ARG A 45 -3.04 6.84 1.17
N LEU A 46 -3.38 5.71 1.79
CA LEU A 46 -4.21 4.66 1.22
C LEU A 46 -5.17 4.11 2.28
N ASP A 47 -6.46 4.37 2.11
CA ASP A 47 -7.52 3.87 2.98
C ASP A 47 -8.49 2.99 2.17
N ILE A 48 -8.60 1.72 2.55
CA ILE A 48 -9.45 0.71 1.89
C ILE A 48 -10.19 -0.07 2.98
N PRO A 49 -11.52 -0.26 2.85
CA PRO A 49 -12.28 -1.09 3.77
C PRO A 49 -11.99 -2.58 3.51
N VAL A 50 -10.94 -3.11 4.14
CA VAL A 50 -10.56 -4.52 4.13
C VAL A 50 -10.12 -4.94 5.53
N ASP A 51 -10.44 -6.17 5.93
CA ASP A 51 -9.96 -6.72 7.20
C ASP A 51 -8.46 -6.98 7.11
N ALA A 52 -7.67 -6.11 7.75
CA ALA A 52 -6.21 -6.14 7.76
C ALA A 52 -5.67 -6.01 9.19
N TYR A 53 -5.29 -7.13 9.80
CA TYR A 53 -4.77 -7.19 11.17
C TYR A 53 -3.97 -8.47 11.40
N VAL A 54 -3.18 -8.53 12.49
CA VAL A 54 -2.51 -9.76 12.93
C VAL A 54 -3.45 -10.59 13.82
N PRO A 55 -3.93 -11.77 13.40
CA PRO A 55 -4.86 -12.57 14.20
C PRO A 55 -4.20 -13.16 15.45
N GLY A 56 -4.92 -13.12 16.58
CA GLY A 56 -4.43 -13.61 17.87
C GLY A 56 -4.33 -15.12 17.99
N ASP A 57 -5.09 -15.85 17.18
CA ASP A 57 -5.03 -17.30 17.02
C ASP A 57 -3.84 -17.76 16.17
N TYR A 58 -3.30 -16.88 15.32
CA TYR A 58 -2.11 -17.14 14.50
C TYR A 58 -0.81 -16.77 15.22
N VAL A 59 -0.75 -15.56 15.81
CA VAL A 59 0.40 -15.12 16.62
C VAL A 59 -0.03 -15.03 18.09
N PRO A 60 0.27 -16.05 18.92
CA PRO A 60 -0.30 -16.16 20.27
C PRO A 60 0.31 -15.22 21.30
N TYR A 61 1.49 -14.66 21.04
CA TYR A 61 2.21 -13.79 21.98
C TYR A 61 2.00 -12.31 21.62
N GLU A 62 1.54 -11.49 22.58
CA GLU A 62 1.30 -10.06 22.38
C GLU A 62 2.52 -9.31 21.84
N ALA A 63 3.71 -9.57 22.40
CA ALA A 63 4.95 -8.95 21.94
C ALA A 63 5.26 -9.28 20.47
N ALA A 64 4.98 -10.52 20.05
CA ALA A 64 5.19 -10.94 18.66
C ALA A 64 4.16 -10.29 17.72
N LYS A 65 2.90 -10.14 18.14
CA LYS A 65 1.87 -9.43 17.37
C LYS A 65 2.25 -7.97 17.11
N ILE A 66 2.66 -7.27 18.16
CA ILE A 66 3.10 -5.87 18.08
C ILE A 66 4.30 -5.76 17.12
N GLU A 67 5.25 -6.68 17.23
CA GLU A 67 6.43 -6.68 16.37
C GLU A 67 6.06 -6.99 14.90
N THR A 68 5.18 -7.95 14.64
CA THR A 68 4.68 -8.22 13.29
C THR A 68 4.01 -6.97 12.70
N HIS A 69 3.13 -6.32 13.47
CA HIS A 69 2.50 -5.07 13.03
C HIS A 69 3.53 -3.98 12.71
N ARG A 70 4.52 -3.77 13.59
CA ARG A 70 5.59 -2.79 13.39
C ARG A 70 6.39 -3.11 12.12
N ARG A 71 6.76 -4.37 11.90
CA ARG A 71 7.54 -4.79 10.74
C ARG A 71 6.77 -4.63 9.44
N VAL A 72 5.46 -4.90 9.42
CA VAL A 72 4.63 -4.62 8.24
C VAL A 72 4.57 -3.11 8.00
N ALA A 73 4.14 -2.32 8.99
CA ALA A 73 3.96 -0.87 8.82
C ALA A 73 5.27 -0.14 8.45
N GLY A 74 6.39 -0.59 8.99
CA GLY A 74 7.72 -0.02 8.76
C GLY A 74 8.46 -0.54 7.52
N ALA A 75 7.90 -1.51 6.79
CA ALA A 75 8.52 -2.03 5.58
C ALA A 75 8.58 -0.95 4.50
N ARG A 76 9.75 -0.79 3.88
CA ARG A 76 9.99 0.21 2.82
C ARG A 76 10.22 -0.44 1.48
N GLU A 77 10.63 -1.71 1.49
CA GLU A 77 10.87 -2.50 0.31
C GLU A 77 9.93 -3.71 0.25
N VAL A 78 9.52 -4.09 -0.96
CA VAL A 78 8.73 -5.33 -1.17
C VAL A 78 9.48 -6.56 -0.65
N ALA A 79 10.81 -6.54 -0.72
CA ALA A 79 11.67 -7.59 -0.19
C ALA A 79 11.52 -7.77 1.34
N ASP A 80 11.33 -6.68 2.10
CA ASP A 80 11.15 -6.75 3.56
C ASP A 80 9.89 -7.56 3.92
N LEU A 81 8.82 -7.35 3.15
CA LEU A 81 7.54 -8.04 3.33
C LEU A 81 7.62 -9.52 2.93
N ILE A 82 8.39 -9.84 1.90
CA ILE A 82 8.64 -11.23 1.49
C ILE A 82 9.38 -11.98 2.61
N VAL A 83 10.48 -11.40 3.11
CA VAL A 83 11.25 -12.00 4.22
C VAL A 83 10.38 -12.16 5.47
N LEU A 84 9.60 -11.14 5.83
CA LEU A 84 8.68 -11.22 6.95
C LEU A 84 7.65 -12.35 6.77
N ARG A 85 7.08 -12.50 5.56
CA ARG A 85 6.14 -13.58 5.28
C ARG A 85 6.78 -14.95 5.45
N GLU A 86 7.96 -15.17 4.88
CA GLU A 86 8.69 -16.43 5.00
C GLU A 86 8.96 -16.78 6.47
N GLU A 87 9.39 -15.81 7.28
CA GLU A 87 9.59 -16.01 8.72
C GLU A 87 8.29 -16.33 9.47
N LEU A 88 7.18 -15.68 9.12
CA LEU A 88 5.88 -15.97 9.71
C LEU A 88 5.43 -17.39 9.36
N GLU A 89 5.63 -17.80 8.10
CA GLU A 89 5.24 -19.12 7.61
C GLU A 89 6.07 -20.25 8.24
N ASP A 90 7.38 -20.06 8.36
CA ASP A 90 8.28 -21.02 9.03
C ASP A 90 7.90 -21.21 10.51
N ARG A 91 7.49 -20.13 11.19
CA ARG A 91 7.23 -20.14 12.64
C ARG A 91 5.81 -20.53 13.02
N PHE A 92 4.82 -20.10 12.24
CA PHE A 92 3.40 -20.16 12.61
C PHE A 92 2.53 -20.89 11.57
N GLY A 93 3.10 -21.30 10.43
CA GLY A 93 2.38 -21.97 9.36
C GLY A 93 1.74 -20.99 8.37
N PRO A 94 0.74 -21.40 7.56
CA PRO A 94 0.19 -20.55 6.51
C PRO A 94 -0.37 -19.22 7.03
N VAL A 95 -0.01 -18.11 6.37
CA VAL A 95 -0.50 -16.78 6.74
C VAL A 95 -2.02 -16.69 6.55
N PRO A 96 -2.79 -16.30 7.59
CA PRO A 96 -4.23 -16.15 7.50
C PRO A 96 -4.62 -14.90 6.68
N ALA A 97 -5.82 -14.92 6.09
CA ALA A 97 -6.29 -13.88 5.18
C ALA A 97 -6.19 -12.44 5.73
N PRO A 98 -6.54 -12.14 7.00
CA PRO A 98 -6.41 -10.76 7.52
C PRO A 98 -4.96 -10.27 7.60
N LEU A 99 -4.01 -11.16 7.89
CA LEU A 99 -2.58 -10.80 7.91
C LEU A 99 -2.02 -10.68 6.49
N ASP A 100 -2.48 -11.55 5.58
CA ASP A 100 -2.16 -11.46 4.17
C ASP A 100 -2.63 -10.12 3.56
N ASN A 101 -3.83 -9.68 3.92
CA ASN A 101 -4.36 -8.37 3.53
C ASN A 101 -3.52 -7.23 4.08
N LEU A 102 -3.10 -7.30 5.35
CA LEU A 102 -2.21 -6.29 5.96
C LEU A 102 -0.88 -6.18 5.20
N ILE A 103 -0.26 -7.32 4.86
CA ILE A 103 0.98 -7.37 4.08
C ILE A 103 0.76 -6.79 2.66
N LYS A 104 -0.32 -7.19 1.98
CA LYS A 104 -0.66 -6.71 0.63
C LYS A 104 -0.98 -5.22 0.61
N LEU A 105 -1.60 -4.69 1.66
CA LEU A 105 -1.88 -3.26 1.79
C LEU A 105 -0.59 -2.46 1.86
N GLN A 106 0.39 -2.91 2.66
CA GLN A 106 1.70 -2.27 2.70
C GLN A 106 2.46 -2.41 1.38
N ASP A 107 2.44 -3.59 0.76
CA ASP A 107 3.04 -3.82 -0.55
C ASP A 107 2.49 -2.85 -1.61
N ALA A 108 1.17 -2.67 -1.64
CA ALA A 108 0.53 -1.69 -2.51
C ALA A 108 0.99 -0.25 -2.21
N ARG A 109 1.08 0.15 -0.93
CA ARG A 109 1.60 1.48 -0.55
C ARG A 109 3.04 1.70 -1.04
N ILE A 110 3.91 0.71 -0.86
CA ILE A 110 5.31 0.76 -1.34
C ILE A 110 5.34 0.91 -2.87
N LYS A 111 4.55 0.11 -3.60
CA LYS A 111 4.48 0.15 -5.07
C LYS A 111 3.98 1.49 -5.58
N PHE A 112 2.91 2.04 -4.98
CA PHE A 112 2.42 3.38 -5.32
C PHE A 112 3.48 4.45 -5.05
N GLY A 113 4.15 4.42 -3.90
CA GLY A 113 5.18 5.40 -3.54
C GLY A 113 6.36 5.37 -4.50
N ARG A 114 6.82 4.17 -4.87
CA ARG A 114 7.88 3.98 -5.89
C ARG A 114 7.49 4.48 -7.27
N ALA A 115 6.21 4.43 -7.61
CA ALA A 115 5.69 5.01 -8.84
C ALA A 115 5.53 6.55 -8.77
N GLY A 116 5.85 7.17 -7.63
CA GLY A 116 5.76 8.62 -7.42
C GLY A 116 4.41 9.10 -6.87
N ALA A 117 3.48 8.19 -6.55
CA ALA A 117 2.21 8.58 -5.96
C ALA A 117 2.39 9.09 -4.53
N MET A 118 1.58 10.08 -4.16
CA MET A 118 1.49 10.60 -2.80
C MET A 118 0.16 10.24 -2.14
N ALA A 119 -0.89 10.06 -2.94
CA ALA A 119 -2.22 9.78 -2.46
C ALA A 119 -2.97 8.81 -3.38
N VAL A 120 -3.74 7.94 -2.73
CA VAL A 120 -4.71 7.05 -3.35
C VAL A 120 -6.05 7.29 -2.68
N SER A 121 -7.07 7.63 -3.47
CA SER A 121 -8.38 8.00 -2.95
C SER A 121 -9.51 7.33 -3.71
N PHE A 122 -10.63 7.11 -3.02
CA PHE A 122 -11.85 6.58 -3.62
C PHE A 122 -12.88 7.70 -3.81
N ARG A 123 -13.54 7.72 -4.98
CA ARG A 123 -14.71 8.54 -5.27
C ARG A 123 -15.79 7.64 -5.88
N GLY A 124 -16.68 7.12 -5.03
CA GLY A 124 -17.66 6.12 -5.43
C GLY A 124 -16.98 4.82 -5.88
N ASP A 125 -17.20 4.42 -7.12
CA ASP A 125 -16.63 3.24 -7.76
C ASP A 125 -15.30 3.52 -8.49
N ARG A 126 -14.66 4.67 -8.22
CA ARG A 126 -13.38 5.04 -8.85
C ARG A 126 -12.27 5.20 -7.84
N LEU A 127 -11.18 4.50 -8.09
CA LEU A 127 -9.87 4.72 -7.50
C LEU A 127 -9.17 5.85 -8.26
N ALA A 128 -8.57 6.81 -7.56
CA ALA A 128 -7.71 7.84 -8.12
C ALA A 128 -6.34 7.80 -7.45
N VAL A 129 -5.29 7.64 -8.24
CA VAL A 129 -3.89 7.60 -7.80
C VAL A 129 -3.17 8.84 -8.35
N SER A 130 -2.54 9.62 -7.47
CA SER A 130 -1.92 10.89 -7.84
C SER A 130 -0.75 11.31 -6.92
N PRO A 131 0.22 12.07 -7.44
CA PRO A 131 0.51 12.23 -8.86
C PRO A 131 1.11 10.94 -9.44
N ILE A 132 0.94 10.70 -10.73
CA ILE A 132 1.60 9.62 -11.48
C ILE A 132 2.03 10.23 -12.81
N GLU A 133 3.33 10.20 -13.09
CA GLU A 133 3.90 10.72 -14.31
C GLU A 133 4.06 9.58 -15.33
N LEU A 134 3.27 9.64 -16.41
CA LEU A 134 3.34 8.69 -17.51
C LEU A 134 3.47 9.42 -18.85
N ASP A 135 4.32 8.88 -19.72
CA ASP A 135 4.36 9.26 -21.12
C ASP A 135 3.21 8.60 -21.93
N SER A 136 3.18 8.85 -23.23
CA SER A 136 2.15 8.27 -24.10
C SER A 136 2.25 6.76 -24.26
N ALA A 137 3.43 6.18 -24.05
CA ALA A 137 3.66 4.74 -24.13
C ALA A 137 3.18 4.05 -22.84
N GLY A 138 3.61 4.53 -21.67
CA GLY A 138 3.20 4.04 -20.36
C GLY A 138 1.69 4.17 -20.14
N ALA A 139 1.07 5.27 -20.58
CA ALA A 139 -0.38 5.42 -20.51
C ALA A 139 -1.14 4.41 -21.41
N ARG A 140 -0.57 4.04 -22.56
CA ARG A 140 -1.14 3.03 -23.45
C ARG A 140 -0.98 1.63 -22.86
N GLU A 141 0.19 1.34 -22.32
CA GLU A 141 0.50 0.05 -21.69
C GLU A 141 -0.40 -0.18 -20.47
N LEU A 142 -0.53 0.83 -19.61
CA LEU A 142 -1.42 0.77 -18.45
C LEU A 142 -2.86 0.47 -18.84
N ARG A 143 -3.34 1.04 -19.95
CA ARG A 143 -4.69 0.77 -20.48
C ARG A 143 -4.82 -0.61 -21.10
N SER A 144 -3.73 -1.19 -21.61
CA SER A 144 -3.69 -2.56 -22.12
C SER A 144 -3.86 -3.56 -20.97
N GLU A 145 -3.17 -3.34 -19.87
CA GLU A 145 -3.23 -4.21 -18.68
C GLU A 145 -4.47 -3.99 -17.83
N VAL A 146 -4.89 -2.73 -17.68
CA VAL A 146 -6.06 -2.31 -16.91
C VAL A 146 -7.00 -1.55 -17.85
N PRO A 147 -7.90 -2.24 -18.58
CA PRO A 147 -8.78 -1.63 -19.56
C PRO A 147 -9.66 -0.49 -19.04
N GLU A 148 -10.00 -0.53 -17.75
CA GLU A 148 -10.79 0.48 -17.04
C GLU A 148 -9.96 1.70 -16.58
N ALA A 149 -8.64 1.67 -16.76
CA ALA A 149 -7.76 2.77 -16.40
C ALA A 149 -7.87 3.93 -17.39
N VAL A 150 -7.98 5.13 -16.84
CA VAL A 150 -7.97 6.40 -17.56
C VAL A 150 -6.86 7.25 -16.98
N TYR A 151 -5.91 7.65 -17.82
CA TYR A 151 -4.87 8.59 -17.43
C TYR A 151 -5.29 10.03 -17.79
N GLU A 152 -5.39 10.88 -16.78
CA GLU A 152 -5.69 12.30 -16.89
C GLU A 152 -4.38 13.11 -16.87
N SER A 153 -3.71 13.24 -18.03
CA SER A 153 -2.40 13.88 -18.13
C SER A 153 -2.35 15.31 -17.59
N GLY A 154 -3.41 16.10 -17.74
CA GLY A 154 -3.49 17.46 -17.19
C GLY A 154 -3.54 17.53 -15.65
N ARG A 155 -3.72 16.40 -14.97
CA ARG A 155 -3.77 16.28 -13.51
C ARG A 155 -2.77 15.26 -12.96
N SER A 156 -1.92 14.68 -13.80
CA SER A 156 -1.04 13.55 -13.46
C SER A 156 -1.75 12.49 -12.62
N THR A 157 -2.97 12.09 -13.03
CA THR A 157 -3.83 11.21 -12.23
C THR A 157 -4.21 9.97 -13.03
N VAL A 158 -4.04 8.79 -12.42
CA VAL A 158 -4.62 7.54 -12.93
C VAL A 158 -5.93 7.28 -12.22
N ALA A 159 -7.02 7.18 -12.97
CA ALA A 159 -8.34 6.83 -12.48
C ALA A 159 -8.76 5.44 -12.96
N VAL A 160 -9.11 4.54 -12.05
CA VAL A 160 -9.51 3.16 -12.37
C VAL A 160 -10.88 2.87 -11.76
N ARG A 161 -11.75 2.21 -12.51
CA ARG A 161 -13.01 1.71 -11.95
C ARG A 161 -12.74 0.49 -11.06
N VAL A 162 -13.29 0.49 -9.86
CA VAL A 162 -13.18 -0.62 -8.91
C VAL A 162 -14.55 -1.26 -8.66
N PRO A 163 -14.61 -2.58 -8.40
CA PRO A 163 -15.85 -3.25 -7.99
C PRO A 163 -16.44 -2.69 -6.70
N ASP A 164 -17.72 -2.98 -6.47
CA ASP A 164 -18.41 -2.65 -5.21
C ASP A 164 -18.11 -3.64 -4.09
N ASP A 165 -17.81 -4.90 -4.45
CA ASP A 165 -17.41 -5.92 -3.50
C ASP A 165 -16.05 -5.56 -2.85
N PRO A 166 -15.93 -5.59 -1.50
CA PRO A 166 -14.71 -5.19 -0.80
C PRO A 166 -13.47 -6.04 -1.15
N GLU A 167 -13.61 -7.35 -1.29
CA GLU A 167 -12.49 -8.24 -1.58
C GLU A 167 -12.01 -8.06 -3.03
N GLU A 168 -12.94 -8.01 -3.98
CA GLU A 168 -12.60 -7.72 -5.38
C GLU A 168 -12.03 -6.31 -5.55
N ARG A 169 -12.54 -5.32 -4.80
CA ARG A 169 -11.99 -3.96 -4.76
C ARG A 169 -10.57 -3.95 -4.25
N PHE A 170 -10.29 -4.64 -3.14
CA PHE A 170 -8.93 -4.72 -2.59
C PHE A 170 -7.99 -5.42 -3.58
N SER A 171 -8.40 -6.55 -4.15
CA SER A 171 -7.64 -7.25 -5.20
C SER A 171 -7.35 -6.34 -6.39
N ARG A 172 -8.33 -5.54 -6.83
CA ARG A 172 -8.16 -4.57 -7.91
C ARG A 172 -7.13 -3.50 -7.56
N VAL A 173 -7.12 -3.00 -6.32
CA VAL A 173 -6.16 -1.97 -5.90
C VAL A 173 -4.73 -2.53 -5.91
N VAL A 174 -4.53 -3.75 -5.40
CA VAL A 174 -3.22 -4.42 -5.43
C VAL A 174 -2.74 -4.59 -6.88
N ALA A 175 -3.61 -5.04 -7.78
CA ALA A 175 -3.28 -5.18 -9.19
C ALA A 175 -2.94 -3.84 -9.87
N VAL A 176 -3.67 -2.77 -9.54
CA VAL A 176 -3.39 -1.42 -10.05
C VAL A 176 -2.04 -0.90 -9.55
N ALA A 177 -1.69 -1.14 -8.28
CA ALA A 177 -0.40 -0.74 -7.73
C ALA A 177 0.76 -1.39 -8.48
N GLU A 178 0.63 -2.68 -8.81
CA GLU A 178 1.62 -3.41 -9.60
C GLU A 178 1.73 -2.89 -11.04
N ALA A 179 0.59 -2.72 -11.72
CA ALA A 179 0.55 -2.20 -13.09
C ALA A 179 1.16 -0.80 -13.19
N ILE A 180 0.76 0.11 -12.30
CA ILE A 180 1.29 1.48 -12.26
C ILE A 180 2.79 1.49 -11.99
N LEU A 181 3.28 0.70 -11.03
CA LEU A 181 4.72 0.62 -10.77
C LEU A 181 5.47 0.18 -12.01
N ARG A 182 5.01 -0.89 -12.67
CA ARG A 182 5.66 -1.42 -13.87
C ARG A 182 5.81 -0.35 -14.95
N VAL A 183 4.70 0.29 -15.34
CA VAL A 183 4.71 1.31 -16.39
C VAL A 183 5.44 2.60 -16.01
N ALA A 184 5.53 2.92 -14.72
CA ALA A 184 6.29 4.09 -14.23
C ALA A 184 7.80 3.83 -14.20
N THR A 185 8.21 2.58 -13.93
CA THR A 185 9.63 2.18 -13.88
C THR A 185 10.20 1.74 -15.22
N GLU A 186 9.37 1.38 -16.18
CA GLU A 186 9.74 1.03 -17.55
C GLU A 186 9.36 2.18 -18.50
N PRO A 187 10.07 3.33 -18.49
CA PRO A 187 9.85 4.33 -19.50
C PRO A 187 10.19 3.70 -20.86
N GLY A 188 9.26 3.84 -21.80
CA GLY A 188 9.41 3.33 -23.14
C GLY A 188 10.77 3.74 -23.72
N VAL A 189 11.42 2.77 -24.36
CA VAL A 189 12.53 2.98 -25.31
C VAL A 189 12.21 4.20 -26.16
N GLY A 190 12.87 5.33 -25.86
CA GLY A 190 12.80 6.55 -26.65
C GLY A 190 13.31 6.31 -28.08
N PRO A 191 12.90 7.14 -29.05
CA PRO A 191 13.16 6.88 -30.47
C PRO A 191 14.66 6.89 -30.77
N ALA A 192 15.02 6.09 -31.77
CA ALA A 192 16.36 5.92 -32.32
C ALA A 192 17.23 7.19 -32.26
N THR A 193 18.44 6.99 -31.75
CA THR A 193 19.60 7.88 -31.88
C THR A 193 19.59 8.65 -33.20
N LEU A 194 19.43 9.97 -33.12
CA LEU A 194 19.85 10.89 -34.16
C LEU A 194 21.37 10.76 -34.31
N SER A 195 21.80 10.12 -35.39
CA SER A 195 23.19 10.14 -35.84
C SER A 195 23.51 11.55 -36.36
N PRO A 196 24.61 12.19 -35.92
CA PRO A 196 25.06 13.44 -36.53
C PRO A 196 25.75 13.17 -37.88
N PRO A 197 25.85 14.20 -38.75
CA PRO A 197 26.23 14.07 -40.16
C PRO A 197 27.71 13.73 -40.40
#